data_AF-A0A7K6CTZ1-F1
#
_entry.id   AF-A0A7K6CTZ1-F1
#
_cell.length_a   1.000
_cell.length_b   1.000
_cell.length_c   1.000
_cell.angle_alpha   90.00
_cell.angle_beta   90.00
_cell.angle_gamma   90.00
#
_symmetry.space_group_name_H-M   'P 1'
#
loop_
_entity.id
_entity.type
_entity.pdbx_description
1 polymer ?
#
loop_
_entity_poly.entity_id
_entity_poly.type
_entity_poly.pdbx_seq_one_letter_code
_entity_poly.pdbx_strand_id
1 'polypeptide(L)'
;ISGFDWSSIDTSDLPSSYKTNSRWEKKALQLADHFVQQYTHLCPDRKPLFVHPVNECGVQKFVSTTLRPTLLPYPDLYYWSGCASFVADYLIMEPLKCPITPPSSLYSPTTILKYQRGNCFDFSVVLCSLLIGAGYDAYCVHGYATLEMCTFDQTQDVCPLLRKPPEVPEEIDPNKYRIKYPLEPQSKFELQKKAKEEESEAVQDEEKEEEVEVEKRNQDRLHGLRVHAWVLVLSGKRKVPETFFINPFTGNQHSTTDECFLGIESIWNDRNYWVNMQDCRRGCKDLSFDLSDSICWENMFPEGNDPSELLTESPPEDTDFLVSDPNDALREKGETAVTFEMPLSWVARIKLSWREYENPFSQGKKVILYHKSKLEKWAAYANADGLVERLTVYADPDRTEEVEVKEWFKHRKDRLYMREVNKQTQLKTDHFMRGHPLLLKAHSYTSLEPETGHTVEFYHKARFDNLCKRFENATQMTEYYMERDDFLNMRHVEFGEREKKMEMHGSRTDPKPRPIVQIKERFHRNPGKPVDEDVEERIFMVIDGIIQLTYHLELNDIVASKVVFRRLIGKKKREDEILLNRDNAVKYQPWSSEKHKNRLYLYHLLWNLRVEQELAQRQIWDAEAEV
;
A
#
# COMPACT_ATOMS: atom_id res chain seq x y z
N ILE A 1 -4.16 9.09 -32.77
CA ILE A 1 -4.37 10.20 -31.81
C ILE A 1 -3.66 11.40 -32.42
N SER A 2 -4.38 12.45 -32.82
CA SER A 2 -3.77 13.70 -33.28
C SER A 2 -2.82 14.20 -32.18
N GLY A 3 -1.53 14.30 -32.47
CA GLY A 3 -0.54 14.77 -31.50
C GLY A 3 -0.92 16.17 -31.03
N PHE A 4 -1.04 16.34 -29.71
CA PHE A 4 -1.18 17.66 -29.12
C PHE A 4 0.08 18.44 -29.43
N ASP A 5 -0.07 19.67 -29.93
CA ASP A 5 1.05 20.54 -30.21
C ASP A 5 0.99 21.74 -29.26
N TRP A 6 2.03 21.88 -28.44
CA TRP A 6 2.21 23.03 -27.56
C TRP A 6 2.23 24.37 -28.31
N SER A 7 2.52 24.37 -29.62
CA SER A 7 2.44 25.57 -30.47
C SER A 7 1.02 26.11 -30.64
N SER A 8 0.01 25.28 -30.39
CA SER A 8 -1.42 25.60 -30.60
C SER A 8 -2.13 26.11 -29.33
N ILE A 9 -1.39 26.39 -28.26
CA ILE A 9 -1.95 26.81 -26.98
C ILE A 9 -2.55 28.21 -27.07
N ASP A 10 -3.75 28.35 -26.51
CA ASP A 10 -4.40 29.64 -26.40
C ASP A 10 -3.80 30.45 -25.24
N THR A 11 -3.02 31.46 -25.60
CA THR A 11 -2.36 32.39 -24.68
C THR A 11 -3.11 33.72 -24.53
N SER A 12 -4.29 33.87 -25.16
CA SER A 12 -5.03 35.14 -25.19
C SER A 12 -5.47 35.57 -23.78
N ASP A 13 -6.03 34.65 -23.01
CA ASP A 13 -6.54 34.87 -21.64
C ASP A 13 -5.45 34.95 -20.55
N LEU A 14 -4.18 34.74 -20.90
CA LEU A 14 -3.10 34.78 -19.91
C LEU A 14 -2.79 36.21 -19.44
N PRO A 15 -2.50 36.40 -18.13
CA PRO A 15 -2.13 37.69 -17.56
C PRO A 15 -0.92 38.34 -18.23
N SER A 16 -0.79 39.67 -18.10
CA SER A 16 0.33 40.43 -18.67
C SER A 16 1.71 40.01 -18.12
N SER A 17 1.76 39.45 -16.91
CA SER A 17 3.00 38.90 -16.31
C SER A 17 3.61 37.76 -17.12
N TYR A 18 2.79 37.03 -17.89
CA TYR A 18 3.23 35.95 -18.77
C TYR A 18 3.80 36.49 -20.08
N LYS A 19 3.32 37.65 -20.53
CA LYS A 19 3.61 38.25 -21.84
C LYS A 19 4.74 39.28 -21.79
N THR A 20 5.11 39.75 -20.61
CA THR A 20 6.12 40.80 -20.44
C THR A 20 7.00 40.55 -19.22
N ASN A 21 8.22 41.11 -19.24
CA ASN A 21 9.13 41.11 -18.10
C ASN A 21 9.07 42.46 -17.37
N SER A 22 8.85 42.41 -16.07
CA SER A 22 8.98 43.54 -15.14
C SER A 22 10.43 44.03 -15.07
N ARG A 23 10.64 45.21 -14.47
CA ARG A 23 11.99 45.78 -14.29
C ARG A 23 12.91 44.86 -13.48
N TRP A 24 12.35 44.22 -12.45
CA TRP A 24 13.08 43.29 -11.58
C TRP A 24 13.43 41.98 -12.30
N GLU A 25 12.48 41.42 -13.07
CA GLU A 25 12.77 40.22 -13.89
C GLU A 25 13.83 40.50 -14.95
N LYS A 26 13.80 41.68 -15.59
CA LYS A 26 14.87 42.08 -16.54
C LYS A 26 16.23 42.15 -15.87
N LYS A 27 16.30 42.67 -14.64
CA LYS A 27 17.55 42.72 -13.87
C LYS A 27 18.01 41.31 -13.48
N ALA A 28 17.11 40.43 -13.06
CA ALA A 28 17.42 39.02 -12.78
C ALA A 28 17.98 38.31 -14.01
N LEU A 29 17.37 38.51 -15.19
CA LEU A 29 17.84 37.95 -16.45
C LEU A 29 19.23 38.46 -16.84
N GLN A 30 19.50 39.76 -16.65
CA GLN A 30 20.84 40.32 -16.90
C GLN A 30 21.91 39.72 -15.99
N LEU A 31 21.59 39.52 -14.71
CA LEU A 31 22.50 38.88 -13.75
C LEU A 31 22.71 37.40 -14.12
N ALA A 32 21.65 36.71 -14.52
CA ALA A 32 21.72 35.34 -15.01
C ALA A 32 22.58 35.23 -16.28
N ASP A 33 22.44 36.13 -17.24
CA ASP A 33 23.26 36.18 -18.46
C ASP A 33 24.74 36.35 -18.12
N HIS A 34 25.06 37.26 -17.20
CA HIS A 34 26.43 37.48 -16.74
C HIS A 34 27.00 36.24 -16.04
N PHE A 35 26.22 35.62 -15.16
CA PHE A 35 26.60 34.39 -14.46
C PHE A 35 26.86 33.24 -15.45
N VAL A 36 25.99 33.03 -16.44
CA VAL A 36 26.16 32.00 -17.47
C VAL A 36 27.41 32.27 -18.31
N GLN A 37 27.71 33.53 -18.66
CA GLN A 37 28.93 33.89 -19.39
C GLN A 37 30.19 33.59 -18.57
N GLN A 38 30.20 33.94 -17.29
CA GLN A 38 31.31 33.63 -16.37
C GLN A 38 31.50 32.13 -16.23
N TYR A 39 30.42 31.39 -15.98
CA TYR A 39 30.44 29.93 -15.88
C TYR A 39 30.98 29.27 -17.16
N THR A 40 30.50 29.69 -18.32
CA THR A 40 30.95 29.15 -19.63
C THR A 40 32.43 29.45 -19.87
N HIS A 41 32.94 30.59 -19.39
CA HIS A 41 34.35 30.94 -19.49
C HIS A 41 35.23 30.12 -18.55
N LEU A 42 34.78 29.89 -17.31
CA LEU A 42 35.51 29.13 -16.29
C LEU A 42 35.47 27.62 -16.55
N CYS A 43 34.36 27.12 -17.09
CA CYS A 43 34.09 25.69 -17.31
C CYS A 43 33.71 25.42 -18.79
N PRO A 44 34.65 25.57 -19.75
CA PRO A 44 34.34 25.47 -21.18
C PRO A 44 33.94 24.05 -21.63
N ASP A 45 34.37 23.01 -20.92
CA ASP A 45 34.07 21.61 -21.24
C ASP A 45 32.70 21.14 -20.69
N ARG A 46 32.03 21.95 -19.85
CA ARG A 46 30.72 21.62 -19.26
C ARG A 46 29.57 22.05 -20.18
N LYS A 47 28.44 21.36 -20.05
CA LYS A 47 27.22 21.73 -20.77
C LYS A 47 26.68 23.09 -20.30
N PRO A 48 25.97 23.85 -21.18
CA PRO A 48 25.36 25.11 -20.80
C PRO A 48 24.26 24.92 -19.74
N LEU A 49 24.17 25.86 -18.81
CA LEU A 49 23.20 25.84 -17.72
C LEU A 49 21.76 26.10 -18.21
N PHE A 50 20.80 25.48 -17.54
CA PHE A 50 19.37 25.70 -17.79
C PHE A 50 18.83 26.80 -16.88
N VAL A 51 18.82 28.04 -17.36
CA VAL A 51 18.62 29.24 -16.49
C VAL A 51 17.42 30.10 -16.87
N HIS A 52 17.22 30.42 -18.15
CA HIS A 52 16.15 31.29 -18.60
C HIS A 52 15.43 30.80 -19.88
N PRO A 53 14.74 29.65 -19.82
CA PRO A 53 13.95 29.14 -20.93
C PRO A 53 12.81 30.09 -21.33
N VAL A 54 12.23 29.88 -22.51
CA VAL A 54 11.03 30.63 -22.93
C VAL A 54 9.77 30.00 -22.34
N ASN A 55 8.82 30.84 -21.93
CA ASN A 55 7.51 30.36 -21.47
C ASN A 55 6.53 30.13 -22.64
N GLU A 56 5.27 29.80 -22.33
CA GLU A 56 4.19 29.61 -23.32
C GLU A 56 3.94 30.83 -24.24
N CYS A 57 4.30 32.03 -23.80
CA CYS A 57 4.13 33.26 -24.58
C CYS A 57 5.39 33.64 -25.38
N GLY A 58 6.43 32.78 -25.40
CA GLY A 58 7.70 33.06 -26.06
C GLY A 58 8.59 34.08 -25.33
N VAL A 59 8.33 34.35 -24.05
CA VAL A 59 9.09 35.29 -23.23
C VAL A 59 10.11 34.53 -22.39
N GLN A 60 11.37 34.97 -22.40
CA GLN A 60 12.41 34.42 -21.52
C GLN A 60 12.09 34.74 -20.06
N LYS A 61 12.07 33.70 -19.24
CA LYS A 61 11.77 33.77 -17.81
C LYS A 61 12.82 33.00 -17.04
N PHE A 62 13.24 33.53 -15.90
CA PHE A 62 14.19 32.86 -15.02
C PHE A 62 13.55 31.64 -14.35
N VAL A 63 14.22 30.49 -14.32
CA VAL A 63 13.63 29.22 -13.85
C VAL A 63 13.05 29.30 -12.42
N SER A 64 13.74 29.95 -11.48
CA SER A 64 13.24 30.13 -10.11
C SER A 64 11.96 30.95 -10.03
N THR A 65 11.76 31.91 -10.93
CA THR A 65 10.52 32.71 -10.98
C THR A 65 9.33 31.95 -11.56
N THR A 66 9.56 30.78 -12.16
CA THR A 66 8.49 29.89 -12.63
C THR A 66 7.87 29.09 -11.49
N LEU A 67 8.63 28.87 -10.40
CA LEU A 67 8.12 28.22 -9.20
C LEU A 67 7.18 29.17 -8.45
N ARG A 68 5.98 28.70 -8.16
CA ARG A 68 4.96 29.46 -7.44
C ARG A 68 4.52 28.69 -6.21
N PRO A 69 5.16 28.91 -5.05
CA PRO A 69 4.77 28.28 -3.79
C PRO A 69 3.27 28.42 -3.55
N THR A 70 2.56 27.30 -3.56
CA THR A 70 1.10 27.28 -3.45
C THR A 70 0.64 26.16 -2.52
N LEU A 71 -0.01 26.53 -1.42
CA LEU A 71 -0.71 25.59 -0.54
C LEU A 71 -2.17 25.43 -1.01
N LEU A 72 -2.58 24.19 -1.26
CA LEU A 72 -3.95 23.86 -1.65
C LEU A 72 -4.77 23.36 -0.46
N PRO A 73 -6.10 23.55 -0.43
CA PRO A 73 -6.94 23.22 0.74
C PRO A 73 -7.29 21.73 0.86
N TYR A 74 -6.38 20.83 0.47
CA TYR A 74 -6.56 19.39 0.50
C TYR A 74 -5.56 18.75 1.48
N PRO A 75 -6.02 18.08 2.56
CA PRO A 75 -5.12 17.55 3.59
C PRO A 75 -4.05 16.59 3.05
N ASP A 76 -4.37 15.78 2.04
CA ASP A 76 -3.40 14.83 1.47
C ASP A 76 -2.22 15.56 0.80
N LEU A 77 -2.47 16.75 0.22
CA LEU A 77 -1.45 17.59 -0.41
C LEU A 77 -0.61 18.40 0.60
N TYR A 78 -0.77 18.17 1.91
CA TYR A 78 0.15 18.68 2.92
C TYR A 78 1.35 17.75 3.12
N TYR A 79 1.24 16.50 2.67
CA TYR A 79 2.31 15.51 2.73
C TYR A 79 3.00 15.40 1.38
N TRP A 80 4.32 15.19 1.40
CA TRP A 80 5.09 15.09 0.16
C TRP A 80 4.60 13.94 -0.73
N SER A 81 4.21 12.82 -0.12
CA SER A 81 3.71 11.63 -0.82
C SER A 81 2.39 11.89 -1.53
N GLY A 82 1.49 12.67 -0.90
CA GLY A 82 0.24 13.09 -1.52
C GLY A 82 0.46 14.05 -2.68
N CYS A 83 1.35 15.04 -2.54
CA CYS A 83 1.76 15.91 -3.65
C CYS A 83 2.33 15.12 -4.82
N ALA A 84 3.28 14.21 -4.54
CA ALA A 84 3.97 13.41 -5.55
C ALA A 84 3.00 12.47 -6.29
N SER A 85 2.15 11.75 -5.54
CA SER A 85 1.13 10.87 -6.13
C SER A 85 0.11 11.66 -6.95
N PHE A 86 -0.31 12.84 -6.49
CA PHE A 86 -1.25 13.68 -7.25
C PHE A 86 -0.64 14.14 -8.57
N VAL A 87 0.58 14.69 -8.57
CA VAL A 87 1.22 15.17 -9.81
C VAL A 87 1.45 14.01 -10.79
N ALA A 88 1.95 12.88 -10.29
CA ALA A 88 2.15 11.68 -11.09
C ALA A 88 0.84 11.21 -11.75
N ASP A 89 -0.27 11.16 -10.99
CA ASP A 89 -1.57 10.68 -11.48
C ASP A 89 -2.33 11.70 -12.33
N TYR A 90 -2.12 13.00 -12.09
CA TYR A 90 -2.83 14.10 -12.76
C TYR A 90 -2.26 14.44 -14.14
N LEU A 91 -0.94 14.36 -14.30
CA LEU A 91 -0.25 14.74 -15.52
C LEU A 91 0.05 13.52 -16.41
N ILE A 92 -0.06 13.71 -17.72
CA ILE A 92 0.40 12.75 -18.73
C ILE A 92 1.84 13.09 -19.10
N MET A 93 2.73 12.10 -19.01
CA MET A 93 4.13 12.26 -19.41
C MET A 93 4.24 12.42 -20.93
N GLU A 94 4.96 13.46 -21.36
CA GLU A 94 5.44 13.64 -22.72
C GLU A 94 6.97 13.66 -22.72
N PRO A 95 7.63 12.84 -23.56
CA PRO A 95 9.09 12.78 -23.58
C PRO A 95 9.69 14.07 -24.13
N LEU A 96 10.93 14.36 -23.75
CA LEU A 96 11.69 15.46 -24.34
C LEU A 96 11.87 15.24 -25.86
N LYS A 97 11.75 16.31 -26.66
CA LYS A 97 11.99 16.27 -28.11
C LYS A 97 13.37 15.69 -28.46
N CYS A 98 14.35 15.99 -27.62
CA CYS A 98 15.70 15.46 -27.69
C CYS A 98 16.12 15.02 -26.29
N PRO A 99 16.50 13.76 -26.06
CA PRO A 99 16.78 13.24 -24.73
C PRO A 99 18.10 13.75 -24.12
N ILE A 100 19.01 14.33 -24.92
CA ILE A 100 20.35 14.73 -24.48
C ILE A 100 20.48 16.23 -24.17
N THR A 101 19.43 17.01 -24.41
CA THR A 101 19.40 18.46 -24.22
C THR A 101 18.17 18.85 -23.40
N PRO A 102 18.29 19.83 -22.49
CA PRO A 102 17.13 20.37 -21.77
C PRO A 102 16.11 20.99 -22.75
N PRO A 103 14.83 21.09 -22.35
CA PRO A 103 13.80 21.67 -23.21
C PRO A 103 14.08 23.16 -23.47
N SER A 104 13.75 23.65 -24.66
CA SER A 104 13.89 25.09 -24.98
C SER A 104 12.89 25.96 -24.23
N SER A 105 11.76 25.36 -23.84
CA SER A 105 10.61 26.03 -23.24
C SER A 105 10.28 25.40 -21.91
N LEU A 106 9.85 26.21 -20.94
CA LEU A 106 9.36 25.76 -19.64
C LEU A 106 8.00 26.40 -19.37
N TYR A 107 6.98 25.57 -19.24
CA TYR A 107 5.61 26.04 -19.09
C TYR A 107 5.30 26.40 -17.64
N SER A 108 4.39 27.36 -17.45
CA SER A 108 3.92 27.67 -16.11
C SER A 108 3.14 26.51 -15.47
N PRO A 109 3.24 26.29 -14.14
CA PRO A 109 2.41 25.32 -13.43
C PRO A 109 0.92 25.39 -13.76
N THR A 110 0.38 26.60 -13.96
CA THR A 110 -1.03 26.80 -14.31
C THR A 110 -1.39 26.28 -15.70
N THR A 111 -0.50 26.45 -16.66
CA THR A 111 -0.71 25.97 -18.04
C THR A 111 -0.55 24.45 -18.09
N ILE A 112 0.46 23.92 -17.39
CA ILE A 112 0.68 22.46 -17.27
C ILE A 112 -0.55 21.77 -16.69
N LEU A 113 -1.11 22.31 -15.59
CA LEU A 113 -2.31 21.75 -14.98
C LEU A 113 -3.56 21.88 -15.87
N LYS A 114 -3.70 22.98 -16.63
CA LYS A 114 -4.81 23.18 -17.57
C LYS A 114 -4.84 22.11 -18.69
N TYR A 115 -3.67 21.76 -19.23
CA TYR A 115 -3.55 20.80 -20.33
C TYR A 115 -3.24 19.36 -19.87
N GLN A 116 -2.93 19.17 -18.59
CA GLN A 116 -2.65 17.90 -17.93
C GLN A 116 -1.55 17.07 -18.61
N ARG A 117 -0.54 17.74 -19.17
CA ARG A 117 0.55 17.15 -19.95
C ARG A 117 1.85 17.89 -19.67
N GLY A 118 2.98 17.21 -19.75
CA GLY A 118 4.28 17.84 -19.62
C GLY A 118 5.45 16.86 -19.65
N ASN A 119 6.65 17.41 -19.74
CA ASN A 119 7.89 16.65 -19.62
C ASN A 119 8.41 16.63 -18.17
N CYS A 120 9.56 16.00 -17.93
CA CYS A 120 10.15 15.88 -16.59
C CYS A 120 10.39 17.22 -15.88
N PHE A 121 10.72 18.29 -16.61
CA PHE A 121 10.88 19.63 -16.03
C PHE A 121 9.55 20.24 -15.62
N ASP A 122 8.53 20.11 -16.48
CA ASP A 122 7.18 20.60 -16.20
C ASP A 122 6.60 19.92 -14.95
N PHE A 123 6.74 18.59 -14.86
CA PHE A 123 6.36 17.79 -13.70
C PHE A 123 7.09 18.24 -12.42
N SER A 124 8.41 18.42 -12.50
CA SER A 124 9.24 18.85 -11.35
C SER A 124 8.84 20.24 -10.85
N VAL A 125 8.57 21.17 -11.76
CA VAL A 125 8.18 22.55 -11.42
C VAL A 125 6.81 22.61 -10.75
N VAL A 126 5.84 21.82 -11.20
CA VAL A 126 4.53 21.70 -10.54
C VAL A 126 4.70 21.09 -9.15
N LEU A 127 5.41 19.96 -9.04
CA LEU A 127 5.61 19.27 -7.78
C LEU A 127 6.35 20.13 -6.75
N CYS A 128 7.46 20.75 -7.15
CA CYS A 128 8.25 21.62 -6.31
C CYS A 128 7.44 22.84 -5.83
N SER A 129 6.61 23.45 -6.70
CA SER A 129 5.72 24.55 -6.33
C SER A 129 4.71 24.16 -5.23
N LEU A 130 4.19 22.93 -5.26
CA LEU A 130 3.28 22.41 -4.23
C LEU A 130 4.02 22.10 -2.92
N LEU A 131 5.20 21.48 -3.01
CA LEU A 131 6.01 21.12 -1.84
C LEU A 131 6.51 22.34 -1.07
N ILE A 132 7.05 23.35 -1.78
CA ILE A 132 7.45 24.61 -1.15
C ILE A 132 6.23 25.32 -0.55
N GLY A 133 5.08 25.27 -1.23
CA GLY A 133 3.82 25.79 -0.70
C GLY A 133 3.35 25.09 0.59
N ALA A 134 3.58 23.78 0.69
CA ALA A 134 3.43 23.03 1.93
C ALA A 134 4.54 23.30 2.94
N GLY A 135 5.63 23.99 2.60
CA GLY A 135 6.71 24.33 3.52
C GLY A 135 7.76 23.23 3.68
N TYR A 136 7.88 22.32 2.71
CA TYR A 136 9.06 21.49 2.55
C TYR A 136 10.21 22.31 1.97
N ASP A 137 11.44 21.92 2.29
CA ASP A 137 12.64 22.48 1.66
C ASP A 137 12.91 21.73 0.36
N ALA A 138 12.24 22.17 -0.71
CA ALA A 138 12.21 21.46 -1.99
C ALA A 138 12.89 22.25 -3.12
N TYR A 139 13.57 21.52 -3.99
CA TYR A 139 14.34 22.04 -5.11
C TYR A 139 14.02 21.25 -6.37
N CYS A 140 13.88 21.93 -7.50
CA CYS A 140 13.95 21.28 -8.79
C CYS A 140 15.41 20.95 -9.09
N VAL A 141 15.66 19.73 -9.53
CA VAL A 141 16.98 19.22 -9.90
C VAL A 141 17.02 19.06 -11.42
N HIS A 142 18.12 19.52 -12.02
CA HIS A 142 18.47 19.24 -13.41
C HIS A 142 19.77 18.44 -13.44
N GLY A 143 19.72 17.31 -14.12
CA GLY A 143 20.87 16.40 -14.20
C GLY A 143 20.63 15.26 -15.16
N TYR A 144 21.27 14.12 -14.88
CA TYR A 144 21.23 12.93 -15.71
C TYR A 144 20.64 11.74 -14.98
N ALA A 145 19.86 10.94 -15.69
CA ALA A 145 19.25 9.74 -15.16
C ALA A 145 19.32 8.59 -16.17
N THR A 146 19.01 7.39 -15.72
CA THR A 146 18.96 6.19 -16.59
C THR A 146 17.83 6.28 -17.61
N LEU A 147 17.86 5.38 -18.60
CA LEU A 147 16.85 5.32 -19.65
C LEU A 147 15.45 5.18 -19.07
N GLU A 148 15.28 4.23 -18.16
CA GLU A 148 14.00 3.83 -17.56
C GLU A 148 13.34 5.02 -16.84
N MET A 149 14.15 5.77 -16.08
CA MET A 149 13.74 7.00 -15.40
C MET A 149 13.29 8.09 -16.38
N CYS A 150 14.02 8.26 -17.48
CA CYS A 150 13.74 9.28 -18.49
C CYS A 150 12.51 8.95 -19.35
N THR A 151 12.27 7.67 -19.64
CA THR A 151 11.15 7.22 -20.49
C THR A 151 9.91 6.83 -19.70
N PHE A 152 9.93 6.92 -18.37
CA PHE A 152 8.86 6.44 -17.49
C PHE A 152 8.51 4.97 -17.80
N ASP A 153 9.54 4.16 -18.07
CA ASP A 153 9.36 2.73 -18.29
C ASP A 153 9.47 2.01 -16.94
N GLN A 154 8.36 1.45 -16.49
CA GLN A 154 8.28 0.70 -15.24
C GLN A 154 8.16 -0.81 -15.48
N THR A 155 8.30 -1.28 -16.73
CA THR A 155 8.04 -2.68 -17.10
C THR A 155 9.01 -3.68 -16.48
N GLN A 156 10.17 -3.23 -16.02
CA GLN A 156 11.14 -4.03 -15.26
C GLN A 156 10.97 -3.89 -13.74
N ASP A 157 10.24 -2.87 -13.28
CA ASP A 157 10.04 -2.64 -11.85
C ASP A 157 9.03 -3.62 -11.26
N VAL A 158 9.29 -4.07 -10.03
CA VAL A 158 8.31 -4.77 -9.22
C VAL A 158 7.27 -3.77 -8.69
N CYS A 159 5.99 -4.07 -8.96
CA CYS A 159 4.87 -3.25 -8.50
C CYS A 159 4.94 -3.01 -6.97
N PRO A 160 4.86 -1.75 -6.50
CA PRO A 160 4.93 -1.44 -5.07
C PRO A 160 3.91 -2.18 -4.20
N LEU A 161 2.73 -2.49 -4.73
CA LEU A 161 1.67 -3.22 -4.04
C LEU A 161 2.00 -4.71 -3.79
N LEU A 162 3.00 -5.25 -4.50
CA LEU A 162 3.50 -6.62 -4.33
C LEU A 162 4.71 -6.70 -3.40
N ARG A 163 5.33 -5.57 -3.05
CA ARG A 163 6.48 -5.55 -2.15
C ARG A 163 6.02 -5.93 -0.75
N LYS A 164 6.55 -7.03 -0.21
CA LYS A 164 6.38 -7.36 1.20
C LYS A 164 7.09 -6.28 2.03
N PRO A 165 6.52 -5.85 3.18
CA PRO A 165 7.27 -5.02 4.12
C PRO A 165 8.60 -5.72 4.45
N PRO A 166 9.72 -5.00 4.55
CA PRO A 166 10.97 -5.61 4.96
C PRO A 166 10.75 -6.29 6.30
N GLU A 167 10.96 -7.61 6.34
CA GLU A 167 10.95 -8.36 7.59
C GLU A 167 12.06 -7.78 8.45
N VAL A 168 11.68 -7.10 9.54
CA VAL A 168 12.65 -6.62 10.52
C VAL A 168 13.36 -7.87 11.03
N PRO A 169 14.68 -8.01 10.86
CA PRO A 169 15.40 -9.15 11.41
C PRO A 169 15.15 -9.14 12.93
N GLU A 170 14.44 -10.15 13.44
CA GLU A 170 14.42 -10.36 14.88
C GLU A 170 15.87 -10.58 15.31
N GLU A 171 16.39 -9.69 16.16
CA GLU A 171 17.72 -9.85 16.74
C GLU A 171 17.75 -11.19 17.49
N ILE A 172 18.41 -12.18 16.89
CA ILE A 172 18.61 -13.48 17.52
C ILE A 172 19.61 -13.26 18.65
N ASP A 173 19.09 -13.20 19.87
CA ASP A 173 19.86 -13.10 21.10
C ASP A 173 20.90 -14.25 21.17
N PRO A 174 22.22 -13.96 21.10
CA PRO A 174 23.26 -14.98 20.95
C PRO A 174 23.44 -15.87 22.20
N ASN A 175 22.72 -15.61 23.29
CA ASN A 175 22.84 -16.32 24.56
C ASN A 175 21.70 -17.33 24.86
N LYS A 176 20.86 -17.67 23.88
CA LYS A 176 19.90 -18.76 24.06
C LYS A 176 20.59 -20.12 23.90
N TYR A 177 20.80 -20.83 25.02
CA TYR A 177 21.37 -22.18 25.07
C TYR A 177 20.79 -23.09 23.95
N ARG A 178 21.63 -23.43 22.97
CA ARG A 178 21.29 -24.43 21.93
C ARG A 178 21.35 -25.82 22.55
N ILE A 179 20.20 -26.35 22.93
CA ILE A 179 20.02 -27.79 23.16
C ILE A 179 20.24 -28.47 21.81
N LYS A 180 21.32 -29.25 21.67
CA LYS A 180 21.53 -30.10 20.49
C LYS A 180 20.53 -31.25 20.57
N TYR A 181 19.41 -31.12 19.89
CA TYR A 181 18.54 -32.27 19.63
C TYR A 181 19.31 -33.27 18.75
N PRO A 182 19.21 -34.58 19.01
CA PRO A 182 19.64 -35.58 18.06
C PRO A 182 18.97 -35.30 16.71
N LEU A 183 19.72 -35.44 15.61
CA LEU A 183 19.19 -35.29 14.25
C LEU A 183 17.91 -36.12 14.12
N GLU A 184 16.76 -35.46 13.99
CA GLU A 184 15.51 -36.15 13.69
C GLU A 184 15.70 -36.90 12.37
N PRO A 185 15.25 -38.16 12.27
CA PRO A 185 15.27 -38.90 11.02
C PRO A 185 14.36 -38.18 10.03
N GLN A 186 14.96 -37.43 9.10
CA GLN A 186 14.23 -36.75 8.04
C GLN A 186 13.55 -37.78 7.13
N SER A 187 12.25 -37.62 6.93
CA SER A 187 11.49 -38.49 6.03
C SER A 187 12.00 -38.32 4.60
N LYS A 188 12.14 -39.42 3.84
CA LYS A 188 12.53 -39.36 2.41
C LYS A 188 11.63 -38.44 1.59
N PHE A 189 10.38 -38.25 2.02
CA PHE A 189 9.43 -37.34 1.37
C PHE A 189 9.79 -35.86 1.57
N GLU A 190 10.27 -35.47 2.76
CA GLU A 190 10.69 -34.09 3.06
C GLU A 190 11.95 -33.71 2.29
N LEU A 191 12.89 -34.65 2.17
CA LEU A 191 14.09 -34.49 1.34
C LEU A 191 13.74 -34.34 -0.14
N GLN A 192 12.77 -35.11 -0.66
CA GLN A 192 12.29 -34.95 -2.04
C GLN A 192 11.55 -33.62 -2.26
N LYS A 193 10.80 -33.14 -1.26
CA LYS A 193 10.11 -31.85 -1.37
C LYS A 193 11.10 -30.69 -1.39
N LYS A 194 12.11 -30.72 -0.51
CA LYS A 194 13.19 -29.74 -0.50
C LYS A 194 14.02 -29.77 -1.78
N ALA A 195 14.37 -30.96 -2.29
CA ALA A 195 15.09 -31.07 -3.55
C ALA A 195 14.30 -30.48 -4.74
N LYS A 196 12.96 -30.62 -4.76
CA LYS A 196 12.11 -29.97 -5.77
C LYS A 196 12.01 -28.45 -5.60
N GLU A 197 11.97 -27.97 -4.36
CA GLU A 197 12.00 -26.54 -4.05
C GLU A 197 13.35 -25.94 -4.49
N GLU A 198 14.47 -26.59 -4.16
CA GLU A 198 15.84 -26.22 -4.58
C GLU A 198 16.03 -26.30 -6.11
N GLU A 199 15.51 -27.32 -6.79
CA GLU A 199 15.52 -27.38 -8.27
C GLU A 199 14.71 -26.21 -8.88
N SER A 200 13.56 -25.85 -8.30
CA SER A 200 12.76 -24.73 -8.80
C SER A 200 13.42 -23.36 -8.55
N GLU A 201 14.15 -23.22 -7.44
CA GLU A 201 14.96 -22.03 -7.14
C GLU A 201 16.17 -21.94 -8.07
N ALA A 202 16.84 -23.07 -8.35
CA ALA A 202 17.96 -23.12 -9.29
C ALA A 202 17.53 -22.74 -10.71
N VAL A 203 16.37 -23.22 -11.19
CA VAL A 203 15.81 -22.81 -12.49
C VAL A 203 15.46 -21.32 -12.51
N GLN A 204 14.90 -20.77 -11.42
CA GLN A 204 14.65 -19.33 -11.32
C GLN A 204 15.93 -18.50 -11.30
N ASP A 205 17.01 -19.00 -10.69
CA ASP A 205 18.29 -18.31 -10.67
C ASP A 205 19.00 -18.39 -12.02
N GLU A 206 18.91 -19.51 -12.75
CA GLU A 206 19.37 -19.61 -14.15
C GLU A 206 18.59 -18.65 -15.07
N GLU A 207 17.26 -18.55 -14.93
CA GLU A 207 16.44 -17.57 -15.67
C GLU A 207 16.84 -16.12 -15.36
N LYS A 208 17.11 -15.79 -14.09
CA LYS A 208 17.62 -14.46 -13.71
C LYS A 208 19.00 -14.19 -14.30
N GLU A 209 19.88 -15.19 -14.35
CA GLU A 209 21.21 -15.05 -14.94
C GLU A 209 21.13 -14.82 -16.46
N GLU A 210 20.23 -15.51 -17.16
CA GLU A 210 19.95 -15.27 -18.58
C GLU A 210 19.34 -13.88 -18.82
N GLU A 211 18.39 -13.43 -18.00
CA GLU A 211 17.82 -12.06 -18.06
C GLU A 211 18.91 -10.99 -17.88
N VAL A 212 19.78 -11.15 -16.89
CA VAL A 212 20.92 -10.25 -16.64
C VAL A 212 21.92 -10.27 -17.82
N GLU A 213 22.11 -11.41 -18.48
CA GLU A 213 22.92 -11.48 -19.70
C GLU A 213 22.29 -10.76 -20.89
N VAL A 214 20.97 -10.85 -21.06
CA VAL A 214 20.22 -10.15 -22.11
C VAL A 214 20.23 -8.63 -21.86
N GLU A 215 20.11 -8.18 -20.62
CA GLU A 215 20.25 -6.77 -20.24
C GLU A 215 21.66 -6.24 -20.54
N LYS A 216 22.70 -7.03 -20.20
CA LYS A 216 24.09 -6.68 -20.54
C LYS A 216 24.34 -6.60 -22.05
N ARG A 217 23.55 -7.31 -22.88
CA ARG A 217 23.62 -7.21 -24.34
C ARG A 217 22.94 -5.95 -24.89
N ASN A 218 22.04 -5.32 -24.12
CA ASN A 218 21.31 -4.09 -24.47
C ASN A 218 21.86 -2.86 -23.73
N GLN A 219 23.18 -2.64 -23.71
CA GLN A 219 23.75 -1.44 -23.11
C GLN A 219 23.19 -0.15 -23.75
N ASP A 220 22.58 0.72 -22.93
CA ASP A 220 22.07 2.02 -23.38
C ASP A 220 23.21 2.88 -23.91
N ARG A 221 23.19 3.14 -25.22
CA ARG A 221 24.19 3.98 -25.90
C ARG A 221 24.24 5.42 -25.38
N LEU A 222 23.16 5.89 -24.75
CA LEU A 222 23.05 7.23 -24.19
C LEU A 222 23.11 7.24 -22.64
N HIS A 223 23.59 6.16 -22.02
CA HIS A 223 23.74 6.09 -20.57
C HIS A 223 24.62 7.26 -20.07
N GLY A 224 24.14 7.99 -19.06
CA GLY A 224 24.81 9.18 -18.53
C GLY A 224 24.69 10.45 -19.38
N LEU A 225 24.10 10.39 -20.57
CA LEU A 225 23.91 11.56 -21.45
C LEU A 225 22.48 12.11 -21.44
N ARG A 226 21.51 11.32 -20.96
CA ARG A 226 20.09 11.68 -20.93
C ARG A 226 19.79 12.72 -19.88
N VAL A 227 19.25 13.84 -20.31
CA VAL A 227 18.84 14.93 -19.44
C VAL A 227 17.50 14.60 -18.81
N HIS A 228 17.42 14.77 -17.50
CA HIS A 228 16.22 14.56 -16.71
C HIS A 228 16.07 15.65 -15.65
N ALA A 229 14.86 15.79 -15.12
CA ALA A 229 14.57 16.66 -14.01
C ALA A 229 13.70 15.95 -12.98
N TRP A 230 14.04 16.14 -11.71
CA TRP A 230 13.34 15.55 -10.57
C TRP A 230 13.33 16.55 -9.40
N VAL A 231 12.77 16.14 -8.25
CA VAL A 231 12.71 17.01 -7.07
C VAL A 231 13.60 16.47 -5.96
N LEU A 232 14.36 17.36 -5.33
CA LEU A 232 15.15 17.12 -4.12
C LEU A 232 14.42 17.73 -2.93
N VAL A 233 14.29 16.98 -1.84
CA VAL A 233 13.78 17.47 -0.56
C VAL A 233 14.87 17.32 0.50
N LEU A 234 15.30 18.44 1.09
CA LEU A 234 16.32 18.45 2.14
C LEU A 234 15.72 18.08 3.50
N SER A 235 16.54 17.44 4.35
CA SER A 235 16.20 17.13 5.74
C SER A 235 15.99 18.38 6.60
N GLY A 236 15.26 18.25 7.70
CA GLY A 236 15.10 19.28 8.73
C GLY A 236 13.72 19.95 8.72
N LYS A 237 13.36 20.67 7.65
CA LYS A 237 12.01 21.26 7.55
C LYS A 237 10.94 20.17 7.53
N ARG A 238 9.77 20.44 8.11
CA ARG A 238 8.63 19.49 8.18
C ARG A 238 8.96 18.13 8.84
N LYS A 239 10.00 18.06 9.68
CA LYS A 239 10.49 16.83 10.33
C LYS A 239 10.91 15.73 9.33
N VAL A 240 11.40 16.13 8.16
CA VAL A 240 12.00 15.21 7.20
C VAL A 240 13.32 14.69 7.81
N PRO A 241 13.47 13.37 8.03
CA PRO A 241 14.62 12.81 8.74
C PRO A 241 15.90 12.84 7.90
N GLU A 242 15.78 12.51 6.61
CA GLU A 242 16.89 12.38 5.68
C GLU A 242 16.55 13.06 4.36
N THR A 243 17.56 13.56 3.67
CA THR A 243 17.43 14.15 2.34
C THR A 243 17.12 13.07 1.31
N PHE A 244 16.18 13.31 0.41
CA PHE A 244 15.76 12.30 -0.58
C PHE A 244 15.35 12.93 -1.92
N PHE A 245 15.33 12.09 -2.96
CA PHE A 245 14.83 12.45 -4.28
C PHE A 245 13.39 11.97 -4.47
N ILE A 246 12.62 12.70 -5.27
CA ILE A 246 11.30 12.28 -5.74
C ILE A 246 11.35 12.24 -7.26
N ASN A 247 11.09 11.06 -7.82
CA ASN A 247 10.83 10.93 -9.26
C ASN A 247 9.43 11.48 -9.52
N PRO A 248 9.30 12.59 -10.28
CA PRO A 248 8.01 13.26 -10.39
C PRO A 248 7.03 12.50 -11.31
N PHE A 249 7.50 11.59 -12.18
CA PHE A 249 6.63 10.78 -13.02
C PHE A 249 5.94 9.65 -12.25
N THR A 250 6.65 9.00 -11.33
CA THR A 250 6.11 7.90 -10.52
C THR A 250 5.53 8.37 -9.19
N GLY A 251 6.03 9.49 -8.67
CA GLY A 251 5.73 9.98 -7.33
C GLY A 251 6.46 9.22 -6.21
N ASN A 252 7.40 8.34 -6.56
CA ASN A 252 8.14 7.53 -5.59
C ASN A 252 9.31 8.31 -4.97
N GLN A 253 9.59 8.01 -3.71
CA GLN A 253 10.81 8.46 -3.03
C GLN A 253 11.98 7.54 -3.37
N HIS A 254 13.13 8.15 -3.58
CA HIS A 254 14.41 7.49 -3.84
C HIS A 254 15.47 8.03 -2.89
N SER A 255 16.42 7.18 -2.50
CA SER A 255 17.61 7.60 -1.76
C SER A 255 18.46 8.53 -2.64
N THR A 256 19.23 9.43 -2.03
CA THR A 256 20.22 10.24 -2.75
C THR A 256 21.33 9.39 -3.38
N THR A 257 21.50 8.15 -2.90
CA THR A 257 22.50 7.19 -3.37
C THR A 257 21.98 6.23 -4.44
N ASP A 258 20.75 6.41 -4.92
CA ASP A 258 20.12 5.54 -5.91
C ASP A 258 20.85 5.62 -7.26
N GLU A 259 21.09 4.45 -7.87
CA GLU A 259 21.86 4.30 -9.11
C GLU A 259 21.13 4.83 -10.33
N CYS A 260 19.81 5.04 -10.23
CA CYS A 260 19.01 5.64 -11.30
C CYS A 260 19.39 7.10 -11.59
N PHE A 261 20.02 7.80 -10.63
CA PHE A 261 20.43 9.21 -10.75
C PHE A 261 21.95 9.30 -10.95
N LEU A 262 22.33 9.67 -12.19
CA LEU A 262 23.71 9.57 -12.68
C LEU A 262 24.53 10.85 -12.45
N GLY A 263 23.90 11.96 -12.10
CA GLY A 263 24.60 13.20 -11.73
C GLY A 263 23.70 14.42 -11.74
N ILE A 264 24.12 15.48 -11.05
CA ILE A 264 23.38 16.75 -10.92
C ILE A 264 24.23 17.88 -11.52
N GLU A 265 23.62 18.67 -12.39
CA GLU A 265 24.24 19.88 -12.96
C GLU A 265 23.87 21.12 -12.15
N SER A 266 22.58 21.26 -11.82
CA SER A 266 22.05 22.45 -11.14
C SER A 266 20.78 22.14 -10.37
N ILE A 267 20.53 22.90 -9.30
CA ILE A 267 19.29 22.86 -8.54
C ILE A 267 18.72 24.26 -8.35
N TRP A 268 17.41 24.40 -8.20
CA TRP A 268 16.79 25.70 -7.95
C TRP A 268 15.49 25.59 -7.16
N ASN A 269 15.18 26.63 -6.40
CA ASN A 269 13.90 26.82 -5.71
C ASN A 269 13.34 28.21 -6.04
N ASP A 270 12.34 28.69 -5.30
CA ASP A 270 11.73 30.01 -5.49
C ASP A 270 12.63 31.17 -5.04
N ARG A 271 13.77 30.90 -4.39
CA ARG A 271 14.66 31.89 -3.78
C ARG A 271 15.99 32.06 -4.51
N ASN A 272 16.55 30.99 -5.06
CA ASN A 272 17.86 31.03 -5.70
C ASN A 272 18.04 29.92 -6.75
N TYR A 273 19.21 29.93 -7.37
CA TYR A 273 19.71 28.94 -8.31
C TYR A 273 21.14 28.56 -7.90
N TRP A 274 21.42 27.25 -7.84
CA TRP A 274 22.72 26.71 -7.48
C TRP A 274 23.25 25.80 -8.58
N VAL A 275 24.54 25.94 -8.87
CA VAL A 275 25.29 25.08 -9.77
C VAL A 275 26.11 24.11 -8.95
N ASN A 276 26.06 22.83 -9.32
CA ASN A 276 26.88 21.82 -8.69
C ASN A 276 28.31 21.93 -9.23
N MET A 277 29.29 22.06 -8.34
CA MET A 277 30.72 22.12 -8.65
C MET A 277 31.47 20.83 -8.26
N GLN A 278 30.76 19.84 -7.72
CA GLN A 278 31.29 18.55 -7.28
C GLN A 278 31.45 17.55 -8.45
N ASP A 279 32.22 16.49 -8.22
CA ASP A 279 32.42 15.41 -9.20
C ASP A 279 31.27 14.39 -9.17
N CYS A 280 30.56 14.23 -10.28
CA CYS A 280 29.45 13.27 -10.44
C CYS A 280 29.84 11.95 -11.13
N ARG A 281 31.14 11.63 -11.30
CA ARG A 281 31.56 10.38 -11.98
C ARG A 281 31.01 9.09 -11.39
N ARG A 282 30.66 9.08 -10.10
CA ARG A 282 30.09 7.92 -9.38
C ARG A 282 28.59 8.07 -9.12
N GLY A 283 27.90 8.89 -9.91
CA GLY A 283 26.50 9.23 -9.69
C GLY A 283 26.33 10.26 -8.58
N CYS A 284 25.21 10.16 -7.86
CA CYS A 284 24.87 11.06 -6.75
C CYS A 284 25.34 10.55 -5.36
N LYS A 285 26.05 9.41 -5.28
CA LYS A 285 26.38 8.72 -4.02
C LYS A 285 27.28 9.52 -3.07
N ASP A 286 28.24 10.26 -3.62
CA ASP A 286 29.27 10.98 -2.87
C ASP A 286 29.00 12.49 -2.77
N LEU A 287 27.79 12.96 -3.16
CA LEU A 287 27.46 14.39 -3.19
C LEU A 287 27.08 14.93 -1.80
N SER A 288 27.64 16.08 -1.46
CA SER A 288 27.18 16.90 -0.33
C SER A 288 25.96 17.73 -0.74
N PHE A 289 24.92 17.73 0.11
CA PHE A 289 23.71 18.53 -0.07
C PHE A 289 23.65 19.74 0.88
N ASP A 290 24.78 20.13 1.46
CA ASP A 290 24.90 21.39 2.19
C ASP A 290 25.08 22.55 1.20
N LEU A 291 24.01 23.30 0.96
CA LEU A 291 23.98 24.40 -0.01
C LEU A 291 24.71 25.66 0.48
N SER A 292 25.16 25.68 1.75
CA SER A 292 25.97 26.76 2.30
C SER A 292 27.47 26.62 1.95
N ASP A 293 27.90 25.43 1.52
CA ASP A 293 29.27 25.17 1.10
C ASP A 293 29.54 25.70 -0.32
N SER A 294 30.25 26.82 -0.40
CA SER A 294 30.61 27.49 -1.65
C SER A 294 31.61 26.71 -2.52
N ILE A 295 32.28 25.69 -1.97
CA ILE A 295 33.15 24.80 -2.74
C ILE A 295 32.31 23.78 -3.51
N CYS A 296 31.25 23.27 -2.88
CA CYS A 296 30.37 22.26 -3.47
C CYS A 296 29.29 22.87 -4.36
N TRP A 297 28.74 24.01 -3.96
CA TRP A 297 27.61 24.67 -4.61
C TRP A 297 27.88 26.15 -4.85
N GLU A 298 27.87 26.56 -6.12
CA GLU A 298 27.96 27.96 -6.48
C GLU A 298 26.54 28.54 -6.63
N ASN A 299 26.19 29.52 -5.79
CA ASN A 299 24.90 30.19 -5.85
C ASN A 299 24.93 31.41 -6.78
N MET A 300 23.82 31.66 -7.48
CA MET A 300 23.73 32.81 -8.38
C MET A 300 23.58 34.13 -7.62
N PHE A 301 22.83 34.10 -6.53
CA PHE A 301 22.64 35.25 -5.65
C PHE A 301 23.28 34.94 -4.30
N PRO A 302 24.27 35.70 -3.83
CA PRO A 302 24.84 35.48 -2.51
C PRO A 302 23.74 35.72 -1.46
N GLU A 303 23.50 34.72 -0.62
CA GLU A 303 22.60 34.88 0.52
C GLU A 303 23.26 35.85 1.50
N GLY A 304 22.57 36.96 1.81
CA GLY A 304 23.00 37.83 2.90
C GLY A 304 22.82 37.05 4.20
N ASN A 305 23.86 36.98 5.02
CA ASN A 305 23.83 36.31 6.33
C ASN A 305 22.49 36.56 7.04
N ASP A 306 21.90 35.48 7.56
CA ASP A 306 20.65 35.48 8.30
C ASP A 306 20.65 36.58 9.38
N PRO A 307 19.59 37.41 9.51
CA PRO A 307 19.46 38.38 10.60
C PRO A 307 19.46 37.74 12.00
N SER A 308 19.35 36.41 12.11
CA SER A 308 19.32 35.67 13.38
C SER A 308 20.70 35.55 14.05
N GLU A 309 21.81 35.77 13.35
CA GLU A 309 23.15 35.67 13.96
C GLU A 309 23.64 36.98 14.61
N LEU A 310 22.88 38.08 14.50
CA LEU A 310 23.24 39.38 15.09
C LEU A 310 22.54 39.68 16.44
N LEU A 311 21.92 38.70 17.08
CA LEU A 311 21.35 38.84 18.44
C LEU A 311 22.25 38.19 19.50
N THR A 312 23.54 38.51 19.48
CA THR A 312 24.41 38.35 20.67
C THR A 312 25.34 39.55 20.82
N GLU A 313 24.75 40.73 20.99
CA GLU A 313 25.45 41.83 21.66
C GLU A 313 24.63 42.29 22.86
N SER A 314 25.24 42.10 24.04
CA SER A 314 24.82 42.62 25.34
C SER A 314 24.56 44.14 25.30
N PRO A 315 23.67 44.67 26.16
CA PRO A 315 23.30 46.08 26.10
C PRO A 315 24.48 46.97 26.54
N PRO A 316 24.77 48.08 25.86
CA PRO A 316 25.70 49.06 26.38
C PRO A 316 24.99 49.96 27.41
N GLU A 317 25.65 50.17 28.54
CA GLU A 317 25.28 51.20 29.51
C GLU A 317 25.53 52.60 28.94
N ASP A 318 24.69 53.53 29.39
CA ASP A 318 24.61 54.93 29.02
C ASP A 318 25.96 55.67 29.08
N THR A 319 26.25 56.51 28.07
CA THR A 319 26.90 57.82 28.28
C THR A 319 26.55 58.80 27.16
N ASP A 320 25.98 59.94 27.55
CA ASP A 320 25.65 61.10 26.73
C ASP A 320 26.88 61.87 26.21
N PHE A 321 26.64 62.66 25.14
CA PHE A 321 27.18 64.01 24.82
C PHE A 321 28.00 64.23 23.50
N LEU A 322 27.33 64.99 22.59
CA LEU A 322 27.78 66.13 21.75
C LEU A 322 28.32 65.98 20.30
N VAL A 323 27.43 66.36 19.36
CA VAL A 323 27.54 67.41 18.31
C VAL A 323 28.80 67.51 17.40
N SER A 324 28.57 67.16 16.13
CA SER A 324 29.02 67.77 14.85
C SER A 324 30.50 67.84 14.45
N ASP A 325 30.80 67.19 13.31
CA ASP A 325 31.62 67.79 12.25
C ASP A 325 31.12 67.32 10.85
N PRO A 326 30.64 68.19 9.94
CA PRO A 326 30.06 67.82 8.65
C PRO A 326 31.07 67.93 7.49
N ASN A 327 32.29 67.41 7.64
CA ASN A 327 33.30 67.54 6.58
C ASN A 327 34.33 66.40 6.48
N ASP A 328 33.88 65.14 6.52
CA ASP A 328 34.71 64.01 6.08
C ASP A 328 33.93 63.13 5.08
N ALA A 329 33.47 63.78 4.01
CA ALA A 329 32.91 63.14 2.83
C ALA A 329 34.06 62.88 1.84
N LEU A 330 34.78 61.76 2.00
CA LEU A 330 35.53 61.01 0.97
C LEU A 330 36.47 59.98 1.62
N ARG A 331 35.88 58.97 2.29
CA ARG A 331 36.58 57.73 2.58
C ARG A 331 35.68 56.55 2.25
N GLU A 332 36.25 55.66 1.45
CA GLU A 332 35.72 54.43 0.87
C GLU A 332 34.67 53.74 1.74
N LYS A 333 33.39 53.83 1.33
CA LYS A 333 32.42 52.82 1.71
C LYS A 333 32.74 51.58 0.89
N GLY A 334 33.46 50.64 1.50
CA GLY A 334 33.54 49.26 1.03
C GLY A 334 32.16 48.77 0.65
N GLU A 335 32.08 48.13 -0.51
CA GLU A 335 30.88 47.56 -1.11
C GLU A 335 30.21 46.60 -0.12
N THR A 336 29.27 47.11 0.67
CA THR A 336 28.28 46.25 1.33
C THR A 336 27.48 45.62 0.19
N ALA A 337 27.77 44.35 -0.11
CA ALA A 337 27.10 43.56 -1.13
C ALA A 337 25.58 43.76 -1.00
N VAL A 338 24.99 44.47 -1.96
CA VAL A 338 23.55 44.65 -2.02
C VAL A 338 22.97 43.29 -2.38
N THR A 339 22.40 42.60 -1.39
CA THR A 339 21.71 41.32 -1.57
C THR A 339 20.61 41.50 -2.61
N PHE A 340 20.70 40.77 -3.72
CA PHE A 340 19.67 40.80 -4.75
C PHE A 340 18.50 39.92 -4.30
N GLU A 341 17.35 40.52 -4.01
CA GLU A 341 16.13 39.77 -3.68
C GLU A 341 15.46 39.23 -4.95
N MET A 342 15.11 37.94 -4.94
CA MET A 342 14.43 37.27 -6.04
C MET A 342 13.07 37.93 -6.34
N PRO A 343 12.75 38.27 -7.60
CA PRO A 343 11.44 38.81 -7.93
C PRO A 343 10.33 37.78 -7.67
N LEU A 344 9.14 38.29 -7.35
CA LEU A 344 7.95 37.46 -7.23
C LEU A 344 7.69 36.67 -8.51
N SER A 345 7.28 35.41 -8.35
CA SER A 345 6.88 34.57 -9.47
C SER A 345 5.82 35.24 -10.35
N TRP A 346 6.05 35.19 -11.67
CA TRP A 346 5.14 35.70 -12.70
C TRP A 346 3.90 34.83 -12.91
N VAL A 347 3.92 33.62 -12.34
CA VAL A 347 2.89 32.59 -12.47
C VAL A 347 1.75 32.86 -11.49
N ALA A 348 0.52 32.70 -11.97
CA ALA A 348 -0.67 32.76 -11.11
C ALA A 348 -0.68 31.62 -10.09
N ARG A 349 -1.32 31.82 -8.92
CA ARG A 349 -1.41 30.75 -7.91
C ARG A 349 -2.16 29.54 -8.50
N ILE A 350 -1.66 28.34 -8.20
CA ILE A 350 -2.31 27.10 -8.58
C ILE A 350 -3.70 27.05 -7.95
N LYS A 351 -4.72 26.77 -8.76
CA LYS A 351 -6.10 26.56 -8.32
C LYS A 351 -6.52 25.19 -8.82
N LEU A 352 -7.01 24.36 -7.92
CA LEU A 352 -7.64 23.09 -8.23
C LEU A 352 -9.06 23.12 -7.68
N SER A 353 -10.01 22.72 -8.51
CA SER A 353 -11.38 22.47 -8.08
C SER A 353 -11.50 21.09 -7.42
N TRP A 354 -12.53 20.93 -6.60
CA TRP A 354 -12.85 19.63 -5.99
C TRP A 354 -12.99 18.51 -7.02
N ARG A 355 -13.58 18.81 -8.19
CA ARG A 355 -13.76 17.84 -9.27
C ARG A 355 -12.44 17.40 -9.90
N GLU A 356 -11.50 18.32 -10.10
CA GLU A 356 -10.17 18.01 -10.65
C GLU A 356 -9.32 17.22 -9.65
N TYR A 357 -9.47 17.51 -8.37
CA TYR A 357 -8.81 16.76 -7.30
C TYR A 357 -9.33 15.32 -7.17
N GLU A 358 -10.66 15.14 -7.17
CA GLU A 358 -11.27 13.80 -7.07
C GLU A 358 -11.11 12.94 -8.33
N ASN A 359 -10.99 13.59 -9.50
CA ASN A 359 -10.78 12.92 -10.78
C ASN A 359 -9.43 13.32 -11.39
N PRO A 360 -8.32 12.77 -10.87
CA PRO A 360 -7.01 13.16 -11.34
C PRO A 360 -6.72 12.66 -12.75
N PHE A 361 -7.36 11.56 -13.19
CA PHE A 361 -7.05 10.92 -14.45
C PHE A 361 -7.75 11.59 -15.63
N SER A 362 -7.00 12.37 -16.41
CA SER A 362 -7.49 13.09 -17.60
C SER A 362 -8.15 12.19 -18.66
N GLN A 363 -7.68 10.94 -18.79
CA GLN A 363 -8.25 9.92 -19.70
C GLN A 363 -9.29 9.02 -19.02
N GLY A 364 -9.72 9.33 -17.79
CA GLY A 364 -10.65 8.55 -16.97
C GLY A 364 -10.02 7.32 -16.30
N LYS A 365 -8.89 6.82 -16.81
CA LYS A 365 -8.10 5.77 -16.17
C LYS A 365 -6.61 5.99 -16.41
N LYS A 366 -5.77 5.48 -15.50
CA LYS A 366 -4.33 5.37 -15.68
C LYS A 366 -3.92 3.90 -15.64
N VAL A 367 -3.10 3.48 -16.60
CA VAL A 367 -2.60 2.11 -16.70
C VAL A 367 -1.09 2.17 -16.58
N ILE A 368 -0.55 1.41 -15.63
CA ILE A 368 0.88 1.28 -15.38
C ILE A 368 1.25 -0.18 -15.57
N LEU A 369 2.32 -0.40 -16.31
CA LEU A 369 2.84 -1.72 -16.63
C LEU A 369 4.10 -1.94 -15.81
N TYR A 370 4.12 -3.05 -15.07
CA TYR A 370 5.21 -3.49 -14.20
C TYR A 370 5.74 -4.85 -14.66
N HIS A 371 6.84 -5.30 -14.06
CA HIS A 371 7.34 -6.65 -14.28
C HIS A 371 6.29 -7.67 -13.83
N LYS A 372 5.86 -8.53 -14.76
CA LYS A 372 4.81 -9.55 -14.57
C LYS A 372 3.51 -9.01 -13.96
N SER A 373 3.22 -7.71 -14.06
CA SER A 373 2.01 -7.13 -13.46
C SER A 373 1.51 -5.88 -14.19
N LYS A 374 0.21 -5.61 -14.03
CA LYS A 374 -0.48 -4.46 -14.62
C LYS A 374 -1.33 -3.81 -13.54
N LEU A 375 -1.12 -2.53 -13.29
CA LEU A 375 -1.90 -1.73 -12.35
C LEU A 375 -2.79 -0.75 -13.13
N GLU A 376 -4.09 -0.84 -12.93
CA GLU A 376 -5.08 0.09 -13.46
C GLU A 376 -5.65 0.91 -12.31
N LYS A 377 -5.73 2.23 -12.49
CA LYS A 377 -6.31 3.17 -11.52
C LYS A 377 -7.44 3.97 -12.16
N TRP A 378 -8.49 4.23 -11.38
CA TRP A 378 -9.66 5.03 -11.73
C TRP A 378 -9.99 6.01 -10.60
N ALA A 379 -10.67 7.10 -10.95
CA ALA A 379 -11.17 8.03 -9.94
C ALA A 379 -12.28 7.41 -9.09
N ALA A 380 -12.42 7.87 -7.85
CA ALA A 380 -13.33 7.27 -6.84
C ALA A 380 -14.79 7.14 -7.28
N TYR A 381 -15.24 8.01 -8.19
CA TYR A 381 -16.61 8.04 -8.71
C TYR A 381 -16.68 7.83 -10.23
N ALA A 382 -15.58 7.42 -10.88
CA ALA A 382 -15.58 7.17 -12.32
C ALA A 382 -16.40 5.92 -12.67
N ASN A 383 -16.34 4.89 -11.84
CA ASN A 383 -17.03 3.62 -12.05
C ASN A 383 -18.27 3.51 -11.17
N ALA A 384 -19.42 3.13 -11.74
CA ALA A 384 -20.67 2.92 -11.00
C ALA A 384 -20.54 1.85 -9.91
N ASP A 385 -19.67 0.86 -10.14
CA ASP A 385 -19.40 -0.24 -9.21
C ASP A 385 -18.44 0.15 -8.06
N GLY A 386 -17.91 1.38 -8.06
CA GLY A 386 -16.97 1.88 -7.06
C GLY A 386 -15.55 1.33 -7.18
N LEU A 387 -15.20 0.66 -8.29
CA LEU A 387 -13.84 0.16 -8.55
C LEU A 387 -12.87 1.33 -8.72
N VAL A 388 -11.79 1.36 -7.94
CA VAL A 388 -10.78 2.42 -7.96
C VAL A 388 -9.41 1.94 -8.41
N GLU A 389 -9.04 0.71 -8.10
CA GLU A 389 -7.75 0.14 -8.49
C GLU A 389 -7.90 -1.34 -8.84
N ARG A 390 -7.13 -1.81 -9.81
CA ARG A 390 -7.04 -3.22 -10.18
C ARG A 390 -5.58 -3.56 -10.45
N LEU A 391 -5.07 -4.56 -9.75
CA LEU A 391 -3.78 -5.16 -9.98
C LEU A 391 -3.97 -6.55 -10.59
N THR A 392 -3.45 -6.76 -11.79
CA THR A 392 -3.37 -8.08 -12.42
C THR A 392 -1.93 -8.54 -12.38
N VAL A 393 -1.69 -9.73 -11.82
CA VAL A 393 -0.39 -10.42 -11.79
C VAL A 393 -0.42 -11.51 -12.86
N TYR A 394 0.65 -11.63 -13.63
CA TYR A 394 0.81 -12.58 -14.72
C TYR A 394 1.91 -13.60 -14.38
N ALA A 395 1.87 -14.77 -15.03
CA ALA A 395 2.91 -15.79 -14.88
C ALA A 395 4.22 -15.38 -15.58
N ASP A 396 4.06 -14.72 -16.73
CA ASP A 396 5.11 -14.42 -17.69
C ASP A 396 5.39 -12.90 -17.82
N PRO A 397 6.64 -12.50 -18.14
CA PRO A 397 6.98 -11.09 -18.40
C PRO A 397 6.20 -10.46 -19.56
N ASP A 398 5.81 -11.27 -20.54
CA ASP A 398 5.01 -10.85 -21.70
C ASP A 398 3.53 -10.57 -21.35
N ARG A 399 3.10 -10.93 -20.13
CA ARG A 399 1.75 -10.71 -19.57
C ARG A 399 0.65 -11.38 -20.39
N THR A 400 0.86 -12.65 -20.74
CA THR A 400 -0.09 -13.45 -21.52
C THR A 400 -1.05 -14.24 -20.63
N GLU A 401 -0.59 -14.76 -19.49
CA GLU A 401 -1.42 -15.57 -18.58
C GLU A 401 -1.64 -14.88 -17.22
N GLU A 402 -2.89 -14.55 -16.91
CA GLU A 402 -3.28 -13.97 -15.61
C GLU A 402 -3.26 -15.04 -14.50
N VAL A 403 -2.55 -14.77 -13.41
CA VAL A 403 -2.46 -15.66 -12.23
C VAL A 403 -3.38 -15.17 -11.11
N GLU A 404 -3.32 -13.87 -10.81
CA GLU A 404 -4.05 -13.26 -9.70
C GLU A 404 -4.57 -11.88 -10.11
N VAL A 405 -5.81 -11.57 -9.73
CA VAL A 405 -6.39 -10.24 -9.89
C VAL A 405 -6.86 -9.73 -8.54
N LYS A 406 -6.34 -8.58 -8.12
CA LYS A 406 -6.81 -7.85 -6.94
C LYS A 406 -7.52 -6.58 -7.37
N GLU A 407 -8.71 -6.36 -6.84
CA GLU A 407 -9.55 -5.21 -7.14
C GLU A 407 -9.85 -4.47 -5.84
N TRP A 408 -9.69 -3.15 -5.82
CA TRP A 408 -10.04 -2.30 -4.69
C TRP A 408 -11.22 -1.41 -5.03
N PHE A 409 -12.13 -1.28 -4.07
CA PHE A 409 -13.38 -0.54 -4.21
C PHE A 409 -13.51 0.53 -3.14
N LYS A 410 -14.16 1.65 -3.50
CA LYS A 410 -14.54 2.72 -2.57
C LYS A 410 -16.03 3.03 -2.71
N HIS A 411 -16.61 3.55 -1.62
CA HIS A 411 -17.98 4.06 -1.57
C HIS A 411 -19.11 3.08 -1.95
N ARG A 412 -18.84 1.77 -1.91
CA ARG A 412 -19.89 0.77 -2.13
C ARG A 412 -20.85 0.65 -0.95
N LYS A 413 -22.14 0.46 -1.26
CA LYS A 413 -23.22 0.28 -0.26
C LYS A 413 -23.05 -0.98 0.59
N ASP A 414 -22.56 -2.05 -0.04
CA ASP A 414 -22.28 -3.34 0.57
C ASP A 414 -20.98 -3.35 1.38
N ARG A 415 -20.23 -2.24 1.47
CA ARG A 415 -18.96 -2.16 2.21
C ARG A 415 -17.85 -3.08 1.68
N LEU A 416 -17.98 -3.67 0.49
CA LEU A 416 -16.89 -4.36 -0.19
C LEU A 416 -15.79 -3.35 -0.50
N TYR A 417 -14.57 -3.62 -0.05
CA TYR A 417 -13.43 -2.73 -0.30
C TYR A 417 -12.32 -3.40 -1.09
N MET A 418 -12.27 -4.74 -1.11
CA MET A 418 -11.25 -5.47 -1.84
C MET A 418 -11.76 -6.84 -2.29
N ARG A 419 -11.38 -7.28 -3.49
CA ARG A 419 -11.66 -8.60 -4.04
C ARG A 419 -10.37 -9.19 -4.59
N GLU A 420 -10.06 -10.43 -4.22
CA GLU A 420 -8.96 -11.19 -4.79
C GLU A 420 -9.52 -12.34 -5.62
N VAL A 421 -8.98 -12.57 -6.81
CA VAL A 421 -9.36 -13.66 -7.70
C VAL A 421 -8.11 -14.40 -8.13
N ASN A 422 -7.97 -15.64 -7.70
CA ASN A 422 -6.97 -16.54 -8.24
C ASN A 422 -7.51 -17.14 -9.55
N LYS A 423 -6.84 -16.88 -10.67
CA LYS A 423 -7.31 -17.30 -11.99
C LYS A 423 -7.03 -18.77 -12.30
N GLN A 424 -6.07 -19.39 -11.64
CA GLN A 424 -5.81 -20.83 -11.78
C GLN A 424 -6.86 -21.67 -11.05
N THR A 425 -7.24 -21.28 -9.83
CA THR A 425 -8.22 -22.02 -9.02
C THR A 425 -9.66 -21.48 -9.16
N GLN A 426 -9.83 -20.31 -9.78
CA GLN A 426 -11.08 -19.54 -9.82
C GLN A 426 -11.64 -19.18 -8.44
N LEU A 427 -10.82 -19.28 -7.39
CA LEU A 427 -11.20 -18.88 -6.04
C LEU A 427 -11.28 -17.35 -5.96
N LYS A 428 -12.45 -16.85 -5.56
CA LYS A 428 -12.70 -15.43 -5.30
C LYS A 428 -12.78 -15.21 -3.80
N THR A 429 -12.14 -14.17 -3.29
CA THR A 429 -12.25 -13.74 -1.90
C THR A 429 -12.66 -12.28 -1.84
N ASP A 430 -13.86 -12.04 -1.32
CA ASP A 430 -14.45 -10.72 -1.13
C ASP A 430 -14.22 -10.23 0.28
N HIS A 431 -13.55 -9.08 0.46
CA HIS A 431 -13.25 -8.48 1.76
C HIS A 431 -14.11 -7.25 2.02
N PHE A 432 -14.73 -7.23 3.21
CA PHE A 432 -15.70 -6.22 3.60
C PHE A 432 -15.20 -5.38 4.78
N MET A 433 -15.55 -4.10 4.79
CA MET A 433 -15.30 -3.20 5.91
C MET A 433 -16.26 -3.50 7.07
N ARG A 434 -15.86 -3.10 8.28
CA ARG A 434 -16.76 -3.10 9.45
C ARG A 434 -18.05 -2.31 9.15
N GLY A 435 -19.18 -2.84 9.61
CA GLY A 435 -20.51 -2.26 9.34
C GLY A 435 -21.22 -2.84 8.11
N HIS A 436 -20.70 -3.93 7.53
CA HIS A 436 -21.45 -4.77 6.60
C HIS A 436 -22.77 -5.24 7.25
N PRO A 437 -23.93 -5.23 6.55
CA PRO A 437 -25.22 -5.63 7.14
C PRO A 437 -25.22 -7.04 7.75
N LEU A 438 -24.54 -7.99 7.11
CA LEU A 438 -24.35 -9.37 7.57
C LEU A 438 -23.08 -9.56 8.45
N LEU A 439 -22.42 -8.47 8.83
CA LEU A 439 -21.21 -8.47 9.68
C LEU A 439 -20.04 -9.30 9.11
N LEU A 440 -20.02 -9.44 7.78
CA LEU A 440 -18.97 -10.14 7.04
C LEU A 440 -17.65 -9.38 7.13
N LYS A 441 -16.58 -10.16 7.21
CA LYS A 441 -15.19 -9.72 7.11
C LYS A 441 -14.59 -10.20 5.80
N ALA A 442 -14.79 -11.47 5.45
CA ALA A 442 -14.35 -12.04 4.18
C ALA A 442 -15.31 -13.14 3.70
N HIS A 443 -15.42 -13.32 2.39
CA HIS A 443 -16.18 -14.42 1.79
C HIS A 443 -15.37 -15.02 0.64
N SER A 444 -14.90 -16.25 0.81
CA SER A 444 -14.12 -17.00 -0.19
C SER A 444 -14.96 -18.09 -0.84
N TYR A 445 -15.09 -18.08 -2.17
CA TYR A 445 -15.95 -19.00 -2.92
C TYR A 445 -15.42 -19.22 -4.34
N THR A 446 -15.68 -20.38 -4.92
CA THR A 446 -15.47 -20.64 -6.37
C THR A 446 -16.75 -20.40 -7.18
N SER A 447 -17.90 -20.66 -6.56
CA SER A 447 -19.23 -20.45 -7.10
C SER A 447 -20.15 -19.97 -5.99
N LEU A 448 -21.22 -19.26 -6.36
CA LEU A 448 -22.30 -18.88 -5.45
C LEU A 448 -23.47 -19.87 -5.52
N GLU A 449 -23.32 -20.96 -6.29
CA GLU A 449 -24.33 -22.01 -6.35
C GLU A 449 -24.39 -22.76 -5.00
N PRO A 450 -25.59 -23.20 -4.58
CA PRO A 450 -25.74 -23.99 -3.36
C PRO A 450 -24.83 -25.23 -3.39
N GLU A 451 -24.40 -25.67 -2.21
CA GLU A 451 -23.57 -26.88 -2.04
C GLU A 451 -22.17 -26.78 -2.69
N THR A 452 -21.80 -25.62 -3.23
CA THR A 452 -20.41 -25.33 -3.62
C THR A 452 -19.60 -24.85 -2.43
N GLY A 453 -18.35 -25.31 -2.35
CA GLY A 453 -17.48 -25.03 -1.20
C GLY A 453 -17.21 -23.54 -1.05
N HIS A 454 -17.62 -22.96 0.08
CA HIS A 454 -17.35 -21.56 0.41
C HIS A 454 -16.98 -21.38 1.88
N THR A 455 -16.28 -20.29 2.16
CA THR A 455 -15.81 -19.91 3.49
C THR A 455 -16.23 -18.49 3.78
N VAL A 456 -16.94 -18.29 4.88
CA VAL A 456 -17.39 -16.98 5.34
C VAL A 456 -16.69 -16.64 6.65
N GLU A 457 -16.01 -15.50 6.71
CA GLU A 457 -15.42 -14.96 7.93
C GLU A 457 -16.24 -13.76 8.40
N PHE A 458 -16.42 -13.64 9.71
CA PHE A 458 -17.25 -12.61 10.34
C PHE A 458 -16.45 -11.77 11.33
N TYR A 459 -16.91 -10.54 11.56
CA TYR A 459 -16.49 -9.77 12.71
C TYR A 459 -17.17 -10.30 13.97
N HIS A 460 -16.60 -11.35 14.57
CA HIS A 460 -17.19 -12.09 15.71
C HIS A 460 -17.72 -11.19 16.84
N LYS A 461 -17.00 -10.12 17.21
CA LYS A 461 -17.40 -9.19 18.29
C LYS A 461 -18.69 -8.41 18.02
N ALA A 462 -19.10 -8.31 16.76
CA ALA A 462 -20.33 -7.64 16.37
C ALA A 462 -21.53 -8.60 16.28
N ARG A 463 -21.29 -9.91 16.23
CA ARG A 463 -22.34 -10.93 16.20
C ARG A 463 -22.71 -11.34 17.62
N PHE A 464 -23.97 -11.72 17.84
CA PHE A 464 -24.45 -12.19 19.13
C PHE A 464 -23.98 -13.62 19.46
N ASP A 465 -23.70 -14.43 18.43
CA ASP A 465 -23.26 -15.82 18.56
C ASP A 465 -21.72 -15.98 18.63
N ASN A 466 -21.00 -14.87 18.48
CA ASN A 466 -19.55 -14.77 18.33
C ASN A 466 -18.95 -15.73 17.28
N LEU A 467 -19.70 -16.05 16.22
CA LEU A 467 -19.20 -16.83 15.10
C LEU A 467 -18.09 -16.03 14.39
N CYS A 468 -16.93 -16.63 14.21
CA CYS A 468 -15.80 -15.99 13.55
C CYS A 468 -15.59 -16.49 12.13
N LYS A 469 -15.89 -17.77 11.87
CA LYS A 469 -15.67 -18.41 10.57
C LYS A 469 -16.63 -19.57 10.36
N ARG A 470 -17.19 -19.67 9.16
CA ARG A 470 -18.00 -20.80 8.70
C ARG A 470 -17.38 -21.31 7.40
N PHE A 471 -17.15 -22.60 7.30
CA PHE A 471 -16.82 -23.29 6.06
C PHE A 471 -17.96 -24.24 5.73
N GLU A 472 -18.43 -24.22 4.50
CA GLU A 472 -19.54 -25.05 4.06
C GLU A 472 -19.26 -25.61 2.67
N ASN A 473 -19.58 -26.88 2.48
CA ASN A 473 -19.64 -27.53 1.17
C ASN A 473 -20.86 -28.46 1.11
N ALA A 474 -21.02 -29.22 0.02
CA ALA A 474 -22.12 -30.17 -0.14
C ALA A 474 -22.28 -31.16 1.03
N THR A 475 -21.16 -31.63 1.60
CA THR A 475 -21.11 -32.75 2.55
C THR A 475 -20.96 -32.34 4.01
N GLN A 476 -20.43 -31.15 4.29
CA GLN A 476 -20.08 -30.74 5.65
C GLN A 476 -20.18 -29.23 5.84
N MET A 477 -20.47 -28.82 7.07
CA MET A 477 -20.37 -27.45 7.54
C MET A 477 -19.54 -27.41 8.82
N THR A 478 -18.61 -26.47 8.91
CA THR A 478 -17.77 -26.25 10.09
C THR A 478 -17.83 -24.80 10.51
N GLU A 479 -18.23 -24.57 11.75
CA GLU A 479 -18.35 -23.26 12.39
C GLU A 479 -17.29 -23.14 13.48
N TYR A 480 -16.61 -21.99 13.50
CA TYR A 480 -15.63 -21.63 14.51
C TYR A 480 -16.11 -20.38 15.26
N TYR A 481 -15.97 -20.41 16.57
CA TYR A 481 -16.45 -19.38 17.48
C TYR A 481 -15.29 -18.87 18.34
N MET A 482 -15.39 -17.62 18.81
CA MET A 482 -14.41 -17.02 19.70
C MET A 482 -15.10 -16.38 20.91
N GLU A 483 -14.50 -16.46 22.09
CA GLU A 483 -14.97 -15.72 23.29
C GLU A 483 -16.45 -16.00 23.66
N ARG A 484 -16.96 -17.22 23.47
CA ARG A 484 -18.33 -17.59 23.89
C ARG A 484 -18.41 -17.95 25.37
N ASP A 485 -19.50 -17.55 26.02
CA ASP A 485 -19.76 -17.84 27.45
C ASP A 485 -19.94 -19.35 27.75
N ASP A 486 -20.44 -20.11 26.77
CA ASP A 486 -20.60 -21.56 26.86
C ASP A 486 -19.32 -22.34 26.48
N PHE A 487 -18.22 -21.62 26.21
CA PHE A 487 -16.92 -22.17 25.80
C PHE A 487 -16.95 -22.96 24.48
N LEU A 488 -18.03 -22.93 23.70
CA LEU A 488 -18.07 -23.57 22.39
C LEU A 488 -17.03 -22.90 21.48
N ASN A 489 -16.10 -23.70 20.94
CA ASN A 489 -15.06 -23.25 20.01
C ASN A 489 -15.40 -23.65 18.58
N MET A 490 -15.84 -24.88 18.38
CA MET A 490 -16.01 -25.43 17.05
C MET A 490 -17.26 -26.30 16.99
N ARG A 491 -18.03 -26.17 15.92
CA ARG A 491 -19.09 -27.10 15.54
C ARG A 491 -18.82 -27.62 14.14
N HIS A 492 -18.89 -28.92 13.97
CA HIS A 492 -18.70 -29.61 12.71
C HIS A 492 -19.93 -30.48 12.45
N VAL A 493 -20.47 -30.40 11.24
CA VAL A 493 -21.70 -31.06 10.83
C VAL A 493 -21.41 -31.83 9.56
N GLU A 494 -21.84 -33.09 9.52
CA GLU A 494 -21.83 -33.92 8.32
C GLU A 494 -23.28 -34.07 7.82
N PHE A 495 -23.49 -33.77 6.54
CA PHE A 495 -24.77 -33.85 5.87
C PHE A 495 -24.87 -35.15 5.05
N GLY A 496 -26.09 -35.69 4.96
CA GLY A 496 -26.44 -36.78 4.09
C GLY A 496 -26.95 -36.30 2.73
N GLU A 497 -27.14 -37.24 1.80
CA GLU A 497 -27.68 -36.93 0.48
C GLU A 497 -29.12 -36.40 0.57
N ARG A 498 -29.43 -35.37 -0.23
CA ARG A 498 -30.77 -34.81 -0.32
C ARG A 498 -31.70 -35.77 -1.08
N GLU A 499 -32.86 -36.08 -0.51
CA GLU A 499 -33.86 -36.93 -1.19
C GLU A 499 -34.39 -36.24 -2.46
N LYS A 500 -33.99 -36.73 -3.64
CA LYS A 500 -34.55 -36.29 -4.93
C LYS A 500 -35.96 -36.85 -5.11
N LYS A 501 -37.00 -36.03 -4.96
CA LYS A 501 -38.32 -36.35 -5.54
C LYS A 501 -38.47 -35.66 -6.89
N MET A 502 -39.03 -36.39 -7.86
CA MET A 502 -39.38 -35.87 -9.19
C MET A 502 -40.24 -34.60 -9.04
N GLU A 503 -39.75 -33.51 -9.61
CA GLU A 503 -40.46 -32.23 -9.65
C GLU A 503 -41.74 -32.39 -10.50
N MET A 504 -42.91 -32.27 -9.87
CA MET A 504 -44.15 -31.91 -10.56
C MET A 504 -44.15 -30.39 -10.71
N HIS A 505 -44.26 -29.93 -11.95
CA HIS A 505 -44.18 -28.52 -12.35
C HIS A 505 -44.98 -27.56 -11.46
N GLY A 506 -44.34 -26.48 -11.01
CA GLY A 506 -45.01 -25.20 -10.74
C GLY A 506 -44.98 -24.65 -9.31
N SER A 507 -44.37 -25.32 -8.33
CA SER A 507 -44.22 -24.76 -6.97
C SER A 507 -42.73 -24.64 -6.63
N ARG A 508 -42.21 -23.40 -6.61
CA ARG A 508 -40.94 -23.05 -5.93
C ARG A 508 -41.16 -23.31 -4.44
N THR A 509 -40.89 -24.55 -4.02
CA THR A 509 -40.81 -24.91 -2.60
C THR A 509 -39.38 -24.63 -2.16
N ASP A 510 -39.22 -23.97 -1.01
CA ASP A 510 -37.90 -23.76 -0.41
C ASP A 510 -37.14 -25.10 -0.33
N PRO A 511 -35.84 -25.11 -0.66
CA PRO A 511 -35.07 -26.35 -0.63
C PRO A 511 -35.12 -26.91 0.79
N LYS A 512 -35.62 -28.15 0.93
CA LYS A 512 -35.66 -28.82 2.24
C LYS A 512 -34.27 -28.85 2.86
N PRO A 513 -34.15 -28.65 4.19
CA PRO A 513 -32.87 -28.69 4.88
C PRO A 513 -32.21 -30.06 4.67
N ARG A 514 -30.88 -30.07 4.56
CA ARG A 514 -30.13 -31.31 4.36
C ARG A 514 -30.29 -32.24 5.58
N PRO A 515 -30.42 -33.56 5.37
CA PRO A 515 -30.44 -34.50 6.49
C PRO A 515 -29.10 -34.45 7.22
N ILE A 516 -29.13 -34.28 8.54
CA ILE A 516 -27.91 -34.23 9.36
C ILE A 516 -27.53 -35.66 9.76
N VAL A 517 -26.32 -36.09 9.39
CA VAL A 517 -25.75 -37.40 9.74
C VAL A 517 -25.12 -37.33 11.12
N GLN A 518 -24.23 -36.36 11.31
CA GLN A 518 -23.44 -36.20 12.52
C GLN A 518 -23.30 -34.72 12.89
N ILE A 519 -23.36 -34.42 14.18
CA ILE A 519 -23.01 -33.12 14.74
C ILE A 519 -21.89 -33.36 15.76
N LYS A 520 -20.81 -32.61 15.64
CA LYS A 520 -19.64 -32.69 16.50
C LYS A 520 -19.31 -31.30 17.02
N GLU A 521 -19.35 -31.12 18.33
CA GLU A 521 -19.06 -29.85 19.00
C GLU A 521 -17.84 -30.00 19.91
N ARG A 522 -16.98 -29.00 19.92
CA ARG A 522 -15.79 -28.94 20.76
C ARG A 522 -15.79 -27.67 21.60
N PHE A 523 -15.41 -27.82 22.85
CA PHE A 523 -15.42 -26.76 23.86
C PHE A 523 -14.01 -26.49 24.37
N HIS A 524 -13.77 -25.24 24.77
CA HIS A 524 -12.60 -24.86 25.53
C HIS A 524 -12.76 -25.27 27.00
N ARG A 525 -11.63 -25.50 27.68
CA ARG A 525 -11.59 -25.83 29.10
C ARG A 525 -12.24 -24.72 29.93
N ASN A 526 -13.23 -25.08 30.74
CA ASN A 526 -13.83 -24.20 31.74
C ASN A 526 -13.17 -24.41 33.12
N PRO A 527 -12.37 -23.45 33.62
CA PRO A 527 -11.69 -23.58 34.90
C PRO A 527 -12.63 -23.71 36.11
N GLY A 528 -13.90 -23.30 35.98
CA GLY A 528 -14.90 -23.38 37.04
C GLY A 528 -15.51 -24.78 37.26
N LYS A 529 -15.25 -25.75 36.37
CA LYS A 529 -15.74 -27.13 36.49
C LYS A 529 -14.58 -28.11 36.71
N PRO A 530 -14.76 -29.19 37.49
CA PRO A 530 -13.80 -30.29 37.53
C PRO A 530 -13.70 -30.95 36.15
N VAL A 531 -12.50 -31.46 35.82
CA VAL A 531 -12.18 -32.01 34.49
C VAL A 531 -13.15 -33.13 34.08
N ASP A 532 -13.50 -34.02 35.01
CA ASP A 532 -14.44 -35.12 34.82
C ASP A 532 -15.91 -34.72 34.56
N GLU A 533 -16.24 -33.43 34.69
CA GLU A 533 -17.56 -32.87 34.43
C GLU A 533 -17.56 -31.83 33.32
N ASP A 534 -16.38 -31.49 32.80
CA ASP A 534 -16.20 -30.51 31.74
C ASP A 534 -16.05 -31.21 30.38
N VAL A 535 -17.06 -31.04 29.53
CA VAL A 535 -17.13 -31.72 28.24
C VAL A 535 -16.21 -31.02 27.25
N GLU A 536 -15.22 -31.74 26.73
CA GLU A 536 -14.34 -31.26 25.65
C GLU A 536 -14.99 -31.45 24.29
N GLU A 537 -15.58 -32.63 24.06
CA GLU A 537 -16.12 -33.02 22.77
C GLU A 537 -17.48 -33.70 22.95
N ARG A 538 -18.47 -33.24 22.18
CA ARG A 538 -19.84 -33.76 22.14
C ARG A 538 -20.17 -34.17 20.71
N ILE A 539 -20.55 -35.43 20.51
CA ILE A 539 -20.89 -35.98 19.19
C ILE A 539 -22.30 -36.56 19.23
N PHE A 540 -23.16 -36.09 18.32
CA PHE A 540 -24.48 -36.62 18.05
C PHE A 540 -24.46 -37.32 16.68
N MET A 541 -24.52 -38.65 16.68
CA MET A 541 -24.75 -39.45 15.47
C MET A 541 -26.27 -39.59 15.31
N VAL A 542 -26.86 -38.71 14.53
CA VAL A 542 -28.32 -38.51 14.46
C VAL A 542 -29.01 -39.74 13.89
N ILE A 543 -28.44 -40.34 12.84
CA ILE A 543 -28.99 -41.51 12.15
C ILE A 543 -28.92 -42.76 13.04
N ASP A 544 -27.77 -42.98 13.68
CA ASP A 544 -27.55 -44.14 14.55
C ASP A 544 -28.20 -43.98 15.94
N GLY A 545 -28.62 -42.76 16.30
CA GLY A 545 -29.15 -42.45 17.62
C GLY A 545 -28.12 -42.65 18.74
N ILE A 546 -26.85 -42.35 18.46
CA ILE A 546 -25.73 -42.47 19.40
C ILE A 546 -25.31 -41.07 19.84
N ILE A 547 -25.12 -40.89 21.15
CA ILE A 547 -24.58 -39.64 21.72
C ILE A 547 -23.30 -39.98 22.47
N GLN A 548 -22.20 -39.35 22.11
CA GLN A 548 -20.90 -39.52 22.75
C GLN A 548 -20.43 -38.21 23.37
N LEU A 549 -19.99 -38.29 24.62
CA LEU A 549 -19.32 -37.23 25.34
C LEU A 549 -17.90 -37.66 25.68
N THR A 550 -16.94 -36.82 25.37
CA THR A 550 -15.55 -36.92 25.85
C THR A 550 -15.30 -35.71 26.74
N TYR A 551 -14.84 -35.95 27.96
CA TYR A 551 -14.49 -34.90 28.91
C TYR A 551 -13.04 -34.46 28.71
N HIS A 552 -12.67 -33.29 29.22
CA HIS A 552 -11.28 -32.84 29.17
C HIS A 552 -10.35 -33.84 29.87
N LEU A 553 -9.06 -33.83 29.49
CA LEU A 553 -8.04 -34.68 30.09
C LEU A 553 -7.39 -33.97 31.30
N GLU A 554 -7.26 -34.69 32.42
CA GLU A 554 -6.55 -34.19 33.60
C GLU A 554 -5.03 -34.20 33.33
N LEU A 555 -4.26 -33.29 33.92
CA LEU A 555 -2.84 -33.09 33.59
C LEU A 555 -1.96 -34.34 33.75
N ASN A 556 -2.39 -35.29 34.61
CA ASN A 556 -1.66 -36.53 34.93
C ASN A 556 -2.29 -37.79 34.30
N ASP A 557 -3.37 -37.64 33.52
CA ASP A 557 -4.07 -38.76 32.89
C ASP A 557 -3.68 -38.95 31.43
N ILE A 558 -3.73 -40.20 30.96
CA ILE A 558 -3.41 -40.58 29.58
C ILE A 558 -4.69 -40.72 28.74
N VAL A 559 -5.84 -41.01 29.38
CA VAL A 559 -7.11 -41.28 28.70
C VAL A 559 -8.22 -40.46 29.34
N ALA A 560 -9.00 -39.76 28.51
CA ALA A 560 -10.12 -38.96 28.97
C ALA A 560 -11.33 -39.83 29.38
N SER A 561 -12.11 -39.35 30.36
CA SER A 561 -13.42 -39.89 30.70
C SER A 561 -14.37 -39.80 29.49
N LYS A 562 -15.18 -40.84 29.26
CA LYS A 562 -16.13 -40.89 28.13
C LYS A 562 -17.49 -41.43 28.55
N VAL A 563 -18.57 -40.88 27.98
CA VAL A 563 -19.93 -41.39 28.15
C VAL A 563 -20.55 -41.60 26.77
N VAL A 564 -21.08 -42.79 26.52
CA VAL A 564 -21.75 -43.14 25.26
C VAL A 564 -23.17 -43.62 25.56
N PHE A 565 -24.16 -42.97 24.96
CA PHE A 565 -25.55 -43.40 24.97
C PHE A 565 -25.89 -44.01 23.60
N ARG A 566 -26.54 -45.18 23.60
CA ARG A 566 -27.00 -45.86 22.38
C ARG A 566 -28.51 -46.10 22.45
N ARG A 567 -29.21 -45.75 21.37
CA ARG A 567 -30.61 -46.11 21.20
C ARG A 567 -30.73 -47.59 20.81
N LEU A 568 -31.49 -48.38 21.58
CA LEU A 568 -31.86 -49.74 21.16
C LEU A 568 -32.87 -49.66 20.02
N ILE A 569 -32.45 -50.08 18.83
CA ILE A 569 -33.32 -50.23 17.66
C ILE A 569 -34.24 -51.45 17.90
N GLY A 570 -35.57 -51.25 17.93
CA GLY A 570 -36.51 -52.39 17.85
C GLY A 570 -37.75 -52.42 18.76
N LYS A 571 -38.01 -51.44 19.64
CA LYS A 571 -39.30 -51.37 20.37
C LYS A 571 -39.91 -49.97 20.26
N LYS A 572 -41.08 -49.87 19.58
CA LYS A 572 -42.03 -48.75 19.73
C LYS A 572 -42.55 -48.75 21.17
N LYS A 573 -41.75 -48.32 22.13
CA LYS A 573 -42.24 -47.89 23.43
C LYS A 573 -42.48 -46.39 23.38
N ARG A 574 -43.50 -45.92 24.11
CA ARG A 574 -43.74 -44.49 24.31
C ARG A 574 -42.44 -43.83 24.77
N GLU A 575 -42.19 -42.59 24.32
CA GLU A 575 -40.96 -41.83 24.64
C GLU A 575 -40.69 -41.74 26.15
N ASP A 576 -41.72 -41.94 26.98
CA ASP A 576 -41.70 -41.90 28.44
C ASP A 576 -41.14 -43.15 29.14
N GLU A 577 -40.81 -44.25 28.44
CA GLU A 577 -40.30 -45.51 29.05
C GLU A 577 -38.87 -45.88 28.63
N ILE A 578 -37.92 -44.95 28.71
CA ILE A 578 -36.50 -45.26 28.45
C ILE A 578 -35.82 -45.72 29.74
N LEU A 579 -35.71 -47.03 29.93
CA LEU A 579 -34.91 -47.63 31.00
C LEU A 579 -33.43 -47.67 30.59
N LEU A 580 -32.56 -47.03 31.40
CA LEU A 580 -31.10 -47.07 31.25
C LEU A 580 -30.52 -48.42 31.68
N ASN A 581 -30.24 -49.28 30.70
CA ASN A 581 -29.51 -50.53 30.89
C ASN A 581 -28.01 -50.36 30.62
N ARG A 582 -27.18 -51.30 31.13
CA ARG A 582 -25.72 -51.32 30.85
C ARG A 582 -25.40 -51.39 29.35
N ASP A 583 -26.32 -51.91 28.54
CA ASP A 583 -26.17 -52.00 27.09
C ASP A 583 -26.46 -50.67 26.36
N ASN A 584 -27.15 -49.73 27.01
CA ASN A 584 -27.65 -48.48 26.40
C ASN A 584 -26.87 -47.25 26.83
N ALA A 585 -26.12 -47.32 27.94
CA ALA A 585 -25.23 -46.27 28.38
C ALA A 585 -23.95 -46.86 28.97
N VAL A 586 -22.81 -46.50 28.36
CA VAL A 586 -21.48 -46.90 28.82
C VAL A 586 -20.76 -45.64 29.29
N LYS A 587 -20.46 -45.57 30.58
CA LYS A 587 -19.55 -44.56 31.14
C LYS A 587 -18.19 -45.22 31.40
N TYR A 588 -17.16 -44.72 30.74
CA TYR A 588 -15.78 -45.09 30.95
C TYR A 588 -15.10 -43.99 31.77
N GLN A 589 -14.56 -44.37 32.94
CA GLN A 589 -13.70 -43.53 33.76
C GLN A 589 -12.45 -44.34 34.09
N PRO A 590 -11.25 -43.87 33.71
CA PRO A 590 -10.03 -44.67 33.88
C PRO A 590 -9.69 -44.98 35.35
N TRP A 591 -10.11 -44.14 36.32
CA TRP A 591 -9.60 -44.22 37.71
C TRP A 591 -10.64 -44.14 38.84
N SER A 592 -11.93 -44.37 38.59
CA SER A 592 -12.94 -44.35 39.67
C SER A 592 -13.16 -45.75 40.30
N SER A 593 -12.69 -45.93 41.55
CA SER A 593 -13.14 -47.02 42.44
C SER A 593 -14.41 -46.66 43.23
N GLU A 594 -14.85 -45.40 43.18
CA GLU A 594 -16.02 -44.90 43.89
C GLU A 594 -17.03 -44.18 42.97
N LYS A 595 -18.28 -44.65 43.07
CA LYS A 595 -19.53 -44.01 42.64
C LYS A 595 -19.64 -43.80 41.13
N HIS A 596 -20.14 -44.82 40.45
CA HIS A 596 -21.00 -44.60 39.29
C HIS A 596 -22.00 -43.49 39.65
N LYS A 597 -21.94 -42.34 38.96
CA LYS A 597 -22.94 -41.28 39.12
C LYS A 597 -24.33 -41.94 39.06
N ASN A 598 -25.18 -41.60 40.02
CA ASN A 598 -26.48 -42.22 40.25
C ASN A 598 -27.21 -42.41 38.90
N ARG A 599 -27.83 -43.56 38.62
CA ARG A 599 -28.52 -43.81 37.32
C ARG A 599 -29.47 -42.67 36.94
N LEU A 600 -30.05 -42.03 37.96
CA LEU A 600 -30.85 -40.81 37.87
C LEU A 600 -30.12 -39.64 37.19
N TYR A 601 -28.84 -39.40 37.51
CA TYR A 601 -28.02 -38.37 36.88
C TYR A 601 -27.79 -38.64 35.39
N LEU A 602 -27.47 -39.89 35.01
CA LEU A 602 -27.29 -40.24 33.60
C LEU A 602 -28.62 -40.14 32.83
N TYR A 603 -29.75 -40.41 33.48
CA TYR A 603 -31.08 -40.20 32.90
C TYR A 603 -31.37 -38.72 32.64
N HIS A 604 -31.14 -37.86 33.63
CA HIS A 604 -31.29 -36.41 33.46
C HIS A 604 -30.32 -35.85 32.40
N LEU A 605 -29.07 -36.32 32.38
CA LEU A 605 -28.09 -35.93 31.38
C LEU A 605 -28.53 -36.33 29.96
N LEU A 606 -29.00 -37.56 29.76
CA LEU A 606 -29.52 -38.00 28.46
C LEU A 606 -30.71 -37.15 28.00
N TRP A 607 -31.62 -36.80 28.91
CA TRP A 607 -32.76 -35.95 28.58
C TRP A 607 -32.32 -34.55 28.16
N ASN A 608 -31.37 -33.95 28.90
CA ASN A 608 -30.78 -32.65 28.55
C ASN A 608 -30.08 -32.71 27.18
N LEU A 609 -29.30 -33.75 26.91
CA LEU A 609 -28.59 -33.93 25.63
C LEU A 609 -29.55 -34.08 24.44
N ARG A 610 -30.74 -34.66 24.63
CA ARG A 610 -31.76 -34.71 23.57
C ARG A 610 -32.30 -33.32 23.24
N VAL A 611 -32.60 -32.53 24.27
CA VAL A 611 -33.04 -31.14 24.08
C VAL A 611 -31.93 -30.32 23.39
N GLU A 612 -30.67 -30.51 23.80
CA GLU A 612 -29.53 -29.86 23.16
C GLU A 612 -29.32 -30.32 21.71
N GLN A 613 -29.51 -31.61 21.42
CA GLN A 613 -29.44 -32.14 20.05
C GLN A 613 -30.50 -31.50 19.16
N GLU A 614 -31.76 -31.42 19.62
CA GLU A 614 -32.84 -30.76 18.87
C GLU A 614 -32.56 -29.26 18.64
N LEU A 615 -32.01 -28.58 19.65
CA LEU A 615 -31.60 -27.18 19.55
C LEU A 615 -30.47 -27.01 18.53
N ALA A 616 -29.44 -27.86 18.58
CA ALA A 616 -28.32 -27.83 17.64
C ALA A 616 -28.80 -28.07 16.20
N GLN A 617 -29.71 -29.03 15.99
CA GLN A 617 -30.32 -29.27 14.68
C GLN A 617 -31.05 -28.04 14.13
N ARG A 618 -31.85 -27.36 14.96
CA ARG A 618 -32.53 -26.11 14.56
C ARG A 618 -31.54 -25.01 14.20
N GLN A 619 -30.52 -24.80 15.03
CA GLN A 619 -29.47 -23.81 14.77
C GLN A 619 -28.71 -24.08 13.46
N ILE A 620 -28.46 -25.36 13.14
CA ILE A 620 -27.81 -25.76 11.89
C ILE A 620 -28.70 -25.46 10.69
N TRP A 621 -30.02 -25.71 10.79
CA TRP A 621 -30.96 -25.36 9.72
C TRP A 621 -31.12 -23.85 9.55
N ASP A 622 -31.14 -23.09 10.65
CA ASP A 622 -31.15 -21.63 10.61
C ASP A 622 -29.86 -21.08 9.97
N ALA A 623 -28.72 -21.70 10.28
CA ALA A 623 -27.42 -21.36 9.68
C ALA A 623 -27.35 -21.68 8.18
N GLU A 624 -27.95 -22.80 7.74
CA GLU A 624 -28.08 -23.17 6.32
C GLU A 624 -28.99 -22.17 5.57
N ALA A 625 -29.96 -21.56 6.26
CA ALA A 625 -30.86 -20.54 5.70
C ALA A 625 -30.27 -19.11 5.71
N GLU A 626 -29.17 -18.86 6.43
CA GLU A 626 -28.51 -17.55 6.52
C GLU A 626 -27.71 -17.20 5.25
N VAL A 627 -27.51 -18.15 4.33
CA VAL A 627 -26.65 -18.07 3.13
C VAL A 627 -27.34 -17.41 1.94
#